data_AF-A0A7W0RYJ3-F1
#
_entry.id   AF-A0A7W0RYJ3-F1
#
_cell.length_a   1.000
_cell.length_b   1.000
_cell.length_c   1.000
_cell.angle_alpha   90.00
_cell.angle_beta   90.00
_cell.angle_gamma   90.00
#
_symmetry.space_group_name_H-M   'P 1'
#
loop_
_entity.id
_entity.type
_entity.pdbx_description
1 polymer ?
#
loop_
_entity_poly.entity_id
_entity_poly.type
_entity_poly.pdbx_seq_one_letter_code
_entity_poly.pdbx_strand_id
1 'polypeptide(L)'
;MGKMTADEVSDLEARISSGHPLFGSRLKLTRAFHHVQHLREVFGGYIASEPIKVSGRTEASTGDFVYYVDHYESIDPYVSTLIGDIYHNIRAAFDYMASALVVSNDGVIDHRTCFPICTSAEKFQLDAARGLAGASIKAIAAVESLQPYISENNLQMQLIQKMNNFDKHRMIIPLVAGTKSIGFNPSDAFSDFFGEYVDLGWIHMTPRERQLPLNVGDRVFGIAKGARE
;
A
#
# COMPACT_ATOMS: atom_id res chain seq x y z
N MET A 1 1.23 11.77 6.16
CA MET A 1 0.84 11.99 4.75
C MET A 1 -0.61 12.45 4.76
N GLY A 2 -0.87 13.71 4.44
CA GLY A 2 -2.23 14.26 4.43
C GLY A 2 -3.10 13.48 3.45
N LYS A 3 -4.30 13.09 3.87
CA LYS A 3 -5.28 12.52 2.94
C LYS A 3 -5.62 13.61 1.94
N MET A 4 -5.42 13.36 0.65
CA MET A 4 -6.01 14.24 -0.36
C MET A 4 -7.54 14.16 -0.20
N THR A 5 -8.20 15.28 0.04
CA THR A 5 -9.65 15.35 0.19
C THR A 5 -10.32 15.19 -1.18
N ALA A 6 -11.63 14.91 -1.19
CA ALA A 6 -12.41 14.91 -2.44
C ALA A 6 -12.32 16.26 -3.16
N ASP A 7 -12.17 17.36 -2.41
CA ASP A 7 -12.03 18.71 -2.94
C ASP A 7 -10.71 18.90 -3.68
N GLU A 8 -9.59 18.38 -3.15
CA GLU A 8 -8.29 18.47 -3.82
C GLU A 8 -8.24 17.69 -5.15
N VAL A 9 -9.12 16.70 -5.30
CA VAL A 9 -9.25 15.88 -6.51
C VAL A 9 -10.12 16.58 -7.53
N SER A 10 -11.24 17.15 -7.10
CA SER A 10 -12.07 18.01 -7.92
C SER A 10 -11.25 19.19 -8.45
N ASP A 11 -10.38 19.78 -7.61
CA ASP A 11 -9.44 20.82 -8.01
C ASP A 11 -8.39 20.31 -9.01
N LEU A 12 -7.86 19.10 -8.82
CA LEU A 12 -6.91 18.50 -9.76
C LEU A 12 -7.57 18.26 -11.12
N GLU A 13 -8.80 17.74 -11.13
CA GLU A 13 -9.63 17.46 -12.31
C GLU A 13 -10.02 18.75 -13.04
N ALA A 14 -10.45 19.78 -12.31
CA ALA A 14 -10.77 21.10 -12.87
C ALA A 14 -9.54 21.76 -13.53
N ARG A 15 -8.34 21.38 -13.12
CA ARG A 15 -7.06 21.85 -13.67
C ARG A 15 -6.56 21.00 -14.84
N ILE A 16 -7.28 19.96 -15.27
CA ILE A 16 -6.93 19.17 -16.46
C ILE A 16 -7.39 19.93 -17.70
N SER A 17 -6.44 20.55 -18.41
CA SER A 17 -6.67 21.17 -19.71
C SER A 17 -5.65 20.66 -20.72
N SER A 18 -6.12 20.24 -21.89
CA SER A 18 -5.28 19.65 -22.95
C SER A 18 -4.18 20.58 -23.45
N GLY A 19 -4.33 21.90 -23.30
CA GLY A 19 -3.31 22.89 -23.65
C GLY A 19 -2.26 23.15 -22.56
N HIS A 20 -2.40 22.57 -21.36
CA HIS A 20 -1.46 22.79 -20.27
C HIS A 20 -0.24 21.86 -20.39
N PRO A 21 1.01 22.33 -20.21
CA PRO A 21 2.21 21.48 -20.35
C PRO A 21 2.22 20.21 -19.48
N LEU A 22 1.57 20.28 -18.31
CA LEU A 22 1.42 19.15 -17.38
C LEU A 22 0.16 18.29 -17.59
N PHE A 23 -0.54 18.40 -18.72
CA PHE A 23 -1.80 17.66 -18.98
C PHE A 23 -1.65 16.16 -18.72
N GLY A 24 -0.68 15.50 -19.36
CA GLY A 24 -0.46 14.06 -19.22
C GLY A 24 -0.09 13.66 -17.78
N SER A 25 0.68 14.50 -17.09
CA SER A 25 1.05 14.28 -15.68
C SER A 25 -0.16 14.32 -14.77
N ARG A 26 -1.00 15.35 -14.89
CA ARG A 26 -2.24 15.50 -14.11
C ARG A 26 -3.20 14.35 -14.37
N LEU A 27 -3.40 13.98 -15.64
CA LEU A 27 -4.30 12.87 -16.00
C LEU A 27 -3.86 11.55 -15.37
N LYS A 28 -2.54 11.28 -15.34
CA LYS A 28 -1.98 10.09 -14.70
C LYS A 28 -2.13 10.14 -13.17
N LEU A 29 -1.91 11.28 -12.52
CA LEU A 29 -2.15 11.41 -11.07
C LEU A 29 -3.62 11.21 -10.71
N THR A 30 -4.54 11.82 -11.48
CA THR A 30 -5.99 11.63 -11.30
C THR A 30 -6.36 10.16 -11.43
N ARG A 31 -5.83 9.46 -12.45
CA ARG A 31 -6.08 8.02 -12.61
C ARG A 31 -5.57 7.20 -11.42
N ALA A 32 -4.36 7.48 -10.95
CA ALA A 32 -3.83 6.83 -9.75
C ALA A 32 -4.72 7.06 -8.52
N PHE A 33 -5.26 8.27 -8.39
CA PHE A 33 -6.16 8.62 -7.31
C PHE A 33 -7.49 7.85 -7.37
N HIS A 34 -8.11 7.75 -8.56
CA HIS A 34 -9.31 6.91 -8.73
C HIS A 34 -9.04 5.45 -8.35
N HIS A 35 -7.87 4.90 -8.71
CA HIS A 35 -7.49 3.55 -8.27
C HIS A 35 -7.34 3.47 -6.74
N VAL A 36 -6.83 4.50 -6.07
CA VAL A 36 -6.77 4.54 -4.59
C VAL A 36 -8.17 4.55 -3.98
N GLN A 37 -9.13 5.28 -4.55
CA GLN A 37 -10.51 5.29 -4.07
C GLN A 37 -11.14 3.91 -4.24
N HIS A 38 -11.04 3.32 -5.43
CA HIS A 38 -11.55 1.98 -5.70
C HIS A 38 -10.90 0.94 -4.78
N LEU A 39 -9.59 1.03 -4.55
CA LEU A 39 -8.89 0.15 -3.62
C LEU A 39 -9.45 0.26 -2.20
N ARG A 40 -9.77 1.47 -1.72
CA ARG A 40 -10.38 1.67 -0.39
C ARG A 40 -11.78 1.07 -0.30
N GLU A 41 -12.58 1.19 -1.35
CA GLU A 41 -13.92 0.60 -1.40
C GLU A 41 -13.86 -0.92 -1.35
N VAL A 42 -13.00 -1.54 -2.17
CA VAL A 42 -12.83 -3.00 -2.18
C VAL A 42 -12.31 -3.50 -0.84
N PHE A 43 -11.31 -2.84 -0.25
CA PHE A 43 -10.82 -3.21 1.08
C PHE A 43 -11.86 -2.98 2.18
N GLY A 44 -12.64 -1.91 2.10
CA GLY A 44 -13.73 -1.63 3.03
C GLY A 44 -14.79 -2.72 2.99
N GLY A 45 -15.22 -3.13 1.80
CA GLY A 45 -16.15 -4.23 1.59
C GLY A 45 -15.60 -5.57 2.09
N TYR A 46 -14.34 -5.86 1.77
CA TYR A 46 -13.66 -7.07 2.24
C TYR A 46 -13.54 -7.13 3.76
N ILE A 47 -13.25 -6.03 4.45
CA ILE A 47 -13.20 -6.03 5.92
C ILE A 47 -14.61 -6.18 6.51
N ALA A 48 -15.60 -5.49 5.93
CA ALA A 48 -16.99 -5.53 6.38
C ALA A 48 -17.66 -6.90 6.20
N SER A 49 -17.16 -7.75 5.28
CA SER A 49 -17.66 -9.11 5.12
C SER A 49 -17.18 -10.08 6.21
N GLU A 50 -16.39 -9.61 7.18
CA GLU A 50 -15.77 -10.42 8.24
C GLU A 50 -15.09 -11.68 7.67
N PRO A 51 -14.09 -11.50 6.79
CA PRO A 51 -13.53 -12.59 5.97
C PRO A 51 -12.73 -13.58 6.81
N ILE A 52 -12.49 -13.26 8.09
CA ILE A 52 -11.79 -14.09 9.05
C ILE A 52 -12.67 -14.21 10.28
N LYS A 53 -13.07 -15.44 10.61
CA LYS A 53 -13.75 -15.75 11.87
C LYS A 53 -12.89 -16.68 12.70
N VAL A 54 -12.83 -16.40 14.00
CA VAL A 54 -12.06 -17.17 14.96
C VAL A 54 -12.99 -17.59 16.09
N SER A 55 -12.96 -18.88 16.44
CA SER A 55 -13.74 -19.42 17.55
C SER A 55 -12.88 -20.18 18.54
N GLY A 56 -13.24 -20.09 19.81
CA GLY A 56 -12.61 -20.82 20.90
C GLY A 56 -13.29 -22.16 21.16
N ARG A 57 -12.52 -23.22 21.37
CA ARG A 57 -13.02 -24.51 21.86
C ARG A 57 -12.04 -25.17 22.82
N THR A 58 -12.56 -25.96 23.75
CA THR A 58 -11.71 -26.80 24.61
C THR A 58 -11.28 -28.05 23.85
N GLU A 59 -9.98 -28.29 23.78
CA GLU A 59 -9.40 -29.47 23.15
C GLU A 59 -9.54 -30.68 24.09
N ALA A 60 -10.23 -31.72 23.65
CA ALA A 60 -10.58 -32.86 24.51
C ALA A 60 -9.37 -33.68 25.01
N SER A 61 -8.25 -33.64 24.29
CA SER A 61 -7.04 -34.41 24.63
C SER A 61 -6.19 -33.77 25.73
N THR A 62 -6.08 -32.44 25.75
CA THR A 62 -5.25 -31.70 26.72
C THR A 62 -6.10 -30.97 27.76
N GLY A 63 -7.37 -30.71 27.44
CA GLY A 63 -8.21 -29.80 28.19
C GLY A 63 -7.78 -28.35 28.03
N ASP A 64 -7.01 -27.97 27.00
CA ASP A 64 -6.66 -26.57 26.74
C ASP A 64 -7.79 -25.84 26.01
N PHE A 65 -7.96 -24.53 26.25
CA PHE A 65 -8.88 -23.71 25.46
C PHE A 65 -8.13 -23.08 24.30
N VAL A 66 -8.47 -23.44 23.06
CA VAL A 66 -7.73 -23.02 21.86
C VAL A 66 -8.66 -22.28 20.90
N TYR A 67 -8.19 -21.15 20.38
CA TYR A 67 -8.82 -20.38 19.32
C TYR A 67 -8.31 -20.84 17.95
N TYR A 68 -9.24 -21.12 17.04
CA TYR A 68 -8.94 -21.60 15.70
C TYR A 68 -9.55 -20.67 14.64
N VAL A 69 -8.94 -20.63 13.46
CA VAL A 69 -9.57 -20.01 12.28
C VAL A 69 -10.73 -20.89 11.82
N ASP A 70 -11.95 -20.42 11.99
CA ASP A 70 -13.17 -21.12 11.58
C ASP A 70 -13.57 -20.77 10.14
N HIS A 71 -13.25 -19.55 9.72
CA HIS A 71 -13.52 -19.06 8.38
C HIS A 71 -12.36 -18.18 7.90
N TYR A 72 -11.95 -18.38 6.66
CA TYR A 72 -11.00 -17.54 5.94
C TYR A 72 -11.43 -17.43 4.48
N GLU A 73 -11.73 -16.22 4.03
CA GLU A 73 -11.93 -15.89 2.63
C GLU A 73 -10.78 -15.00 2.16
N SER A 74 -10.07 -15.40 1.11
CA SER A 74 -9.02 -14.57 0.52
C SER A 74 -9.63 -13.42 -0.27
N ILE A 75 -9.08 -12.22 -0.13
CA ILE A 75 -9.41 -11.08 -1.00
C ILE A 75 -9.11 -11.42 -2.47
N ASP A 76 -9.94 -10.89 -3.38
CA ASP A 76 -9.81 -11.10 -4.82
C ASP A 76 -8.39 -10.71 -5.30
N PRO A 77 -7.64 -11.63 -5.94
CA PRO A 77 -6.32 -11.32 -6.50
C PRO A 77 -6.29 -10.12 -7.45
N TYR A 78 -7.42 -9.78 -8.09
CA TYR A 78 -7.58 -8.59 -8.93
C TYR A 78 -7.18 -7.30 -8.20
N VAL A 79 -7.36 -7.23 -6.88
CA VAL A 79 -6.97 -6.07 -6.07
C VAL A 79 -5.46 -5.78 -6.17
N SER A 80 -4.65 -6.80 -6.39
CA SER A 80 -3.21 -6.63 -6.64
C SER A 80 -2.93 -5.78 -7.88
N THR A 81 -3.76 -5.91 -8.92
CA THR A 81 -3.63 -5.13 -10.16
C THR A 81 -3.95 -3.65 -9.92
N LEU A 82 -4.90 -3.34 -9.04
CA LEU A 82 -5.21 -1.95 -8.65
C LEU A 82 -4.00 -1.30 -7.97
N ILE A 83 -3.30 -2.03 -7.11
CA ILE A 83 -2.09 -1.53 -6.44
C ILE A 83 -0.98 -1.27 -7.47
N GLY A 84 -0.76 -2.21 -8.38
CA GLY A 84 0.18 -2.05 -9.49
C GLY A 84 -0.11 -0.80 -10.33
N ASP A 85 -1.37 -0.62 -10.72
CA ASP A 85 -1.85 0.51 -11.52
C ASP A 85 -1.65 1.86 -10.81
N ILE A 86 -1.81 1.93 -9.49
CA ILE A 86 -1.53 3.15 -8.72
C ILE A 86 -0.08 3.57 -8.91
N TYR A 87 0.87 2.68 -8.64
CA TYR A 87 2.29 3.00 -8.72
C TYR A 87 2.75 3.27 -10.16
N HIS A 88 2.20 2.53 -11.12
CA HIS A 88 2.43 2.76 -12.54
C HIS A 88 1.99 4.15 -12.99
N ASN A 89 0.78 4.55 -12.63
CA ASN A 89 0.26 5.86 -13.01
C ASN A 89 1.01 7.00 -12.28
N ILE A 90 1.37 6.84 -11.01
CA ILE A 90 2.21 7.82 -10.31
C ILE A 90 3.59 7.95 -11.00
N ARG A 91 4.24 6.83 -11.33
CA ARG A 91 5.54 6.85 -12.02
C ARG A 91 5.44 7.51 -13.39
N ALA A 92 4.40 7.17 -14.17
CA ALA A 92 4.15 7.78 -15.46
C ALA A 92 3.89 9.29 -15.35
N ALA A 93 3.19 9.74 -14.30
CA ALA A 93 2.98 11.16 -14.06
C ALA A 93 4.29 11.93 -13.90
N PHE A 94 5.28 11.36 -13.21
CA PHE A 94 6.61 11.92 -13.12
C PHE A 94 7.30 12.01 -14.50
N ASP A 95 7.21 10.96 -15.33
CA ASP A 95 7.81 10.99 -16.68
C ASP A 95 7.17 12.02 -17.60
N TYR A 96 5.86 12.24 -17.48
CA TYR A 96 5.20 13.34 -18.17
C TYR A 96 5.70 14.71 -17.70
N MET A 97 6.03 14.87 -16.41
CA MET A 97 6.67 16.11 -15.94
C MET A 97 8.06 16.28 -16.55
N ALA A 98 8.88 15.23 -16.57
CA ALA A 98 10.20 15.28 -17.20
C ALA A 98 10.11 15.69 -18.68
N SER A 99 9.17 15.07 -19.41
CA SER A 99 8.87 15.41 -20.81
C SER A 99 8.48 16.89 -20.97
N ALA A 100 7.60 17.39 -20.10
CA ALA A 100 7.18 18.79 -20.13
C ALA A 100 8.34 19.76 -19.83
N LEU A 101 9.23 19.41 -18.89
CA LEU A 101 10.41 20.22 -18.56
C LEU A 101 11.38 20.30 -19.74
N VAL A 102 11.61 19.19 -20.45
CA VAL A 102 12.46 19.15 -21.65
C VAL A 102 11.86 20.00 -22.76
N VAL A 103 10.58 19.82 -23.09
CA VAL A 103 9.89 20.59 -24.15
C VAL A 103 9.83 22.09 -23.82
N SER A 104 9.66 22.46 -22.55
CA SER A 104 9.61 23.87 -22.13
C SER A 104 10.93 24.64 -22.35
N ASN A 105 12.01 23.91 -22.62
CA ASN A 105 13.33 24.46 -22.91
C ASN A 105 13.78 24.09 -24.34
N ASP A 106 12.82 23.89 -25.25
CA ASP A 106 13.03 23.53 -26.66
C ASP A 106 13.84 22.23 -26.87
N GLY A 107 13.88 21.37 -25.85
CA GLY A 107 14.52 20.06 -25.90
C GLY A 107 13.65 19.02 -26.62
N VAL A 108 14.29 17.94 -27.06
CA VAL A 108 13.64 16.83 -27.76
C VAL A 108 13.44 15.66 -26.80
N ILE A 109 12.19 15.21 -26.66
CA ILE A 109 11.84 14.00 -25.90
C ILE A 109 12.28 12.78 -26.69
N ASP A 110 12.94 11.84 -26.01
CA ASP A 110 13.30 10.53 -26.55
C ASP A 110 12.91 9.39 -25.59
N HIS A 111 13.27 8.15 -25.95
CA HIS A 111 13.00 6.96 -25.13
C HIS A 111 13.73 6.94 -23.77
N ARG A 112 14.68 7.85 -23.54
CA ARG A 112 15.43 7.97 -22.29
C ARG A 112 14.89 9.08 -21.40
N THR A 113 14.08 9.98 -21.96
CA THR A 113 13.48 11.10 -21.24
C THR A 113 12.57 10.55 -20.14
N CYS A 114 12.97 10.79 -18.89
CA CYS A 114 12.30 10.26 -17.73
C CYS A 114 12.65 11.09 -16.49
N PHE A 115 11.75 11.05 -15.51
CA PHE A 115 12.02 11.68 -14.22
C PHE A 115 12.99 10.80 -13.41
N PRO A 116 14.14 11.33 -12.98
CA PRO A 116 15.09 10.55 -12.21
C PRO A 116 14.51 10.23 -10.82
N ILE A 117 14.51 8.96 -10.44
CA ILE A 117 14.31 8.51 -9.05
C ILE A 117 15.43 7.51 -8.76
N CYS A 118 16.39 7.90 -7.94
CA CYS A 118 17.69 7.24 -7.85
C CYS A 118 18.08 6.92 -6.41
N THR A 119 19.28 6.35 -6.21
CA THR A 119 19.70 5.82 -4.91
C THR A 119 20.50 6.82 -4.06
N SER A 120 21.09 7.85 -4.67
CA SER A 120 21.90 8.86 -3.97
C SER A 120 21.94 10.16 -4.75
N ALA A 121 22.40 11.23 -4.11
CA ALA A 121 22.63 12.52 -4.75
C ALA A 121 23.69 12.44 -5.86
N GLU A 122 24.75 11.63 -5.72
CA GLU A 122 25.73 11.48 -6.81
C GLU A 122 25.09 10.81 -8.03
N LYS A 123 24.24 9.81 -7.79
CA LYS A 123 23.55 9.11 -8.88
C LYS A 123 22.52 10.00 -9.58
N PHE A 124 21.92 10.94 -8.85
CA PHE A 124 21.00 11.91 -9.43
C PHE A 124 21.63 12.69 -10.57
N GLN A 125 22.87 13.17 -10.41
CA GLN A 125 23.55 13.95 -11.45
C GLN A 125 23.71 13.15 -12.74
N LEU A 126 24.06 11.87 -12.64
CA LEU A 126 24.18 10.97 -13.80
C LEU A 126 22.81 10.67 -14.43
N ASP A 127 21.80 10.37 -13.61
CA ASP A 127 20.47 10.03 -14.11
C ASP A 127 19.74 11.26 -14.67
N ALA A 128 19.95 12.45 -14.13
CA ALA A 128 19.42 13.71 -14.64
C ALA A 128 20.06 14.10 -15.98
N ALA A 129 21.38 13.95 -16.11
CA ALA A 129 22.08 14.20 -17.38
C ALA A 129 21.53 13.34 -18.53
N ARG A 130 21.01 12.16 -18.22
CA ARG A 130 20.38 11.25 -19.20
C ARG A 130 18.88 11.51 -19.37
N GLY A 131 18.13 11.50 -18.26
CA GLY A 131 16.67 11.51 -18.25
C GLY A 131 16.05 12.89 -18.44
N LEU A 132 16.80 13.95 -18.18
CA LEU A 132 16.40 15.34 -18.36
C LEU A 132 17.30 16.06 -19.39
N ALA A 133 17.88 15.30 -20.32
CA ALA A 133 18.67 15.87 -21.42
C ALA A 133 17.81 16.88 -22.20
N GLY A 134 18.27 18.14 -22.27
CA GLY A 134 17.54 19.24 -22.91
C GLY A 134 16.67 20.08 -21.97
N ALA A 135 16.50 19.70 -20.70
CA ALA A 135 15.86 20.55 -19.71
C ALA A 135 16.79 21.70 -19.27
N SER A 136 16.20 22.81 -18.78
CA SER A 136 16.98 23.94 -18.27
C SER A 136 17.68 23.59 -16.95
N ILE A 137 18.80 24.26 -16.66
CA ILE A 137 19.53 24.11 -15.38
C ILE A 137 18.61 24.42 -14.18
N LYS A 138 17.73 25.43 -14.32
CA LYS A 138 16.74 25.77 -13.29
C LYS A 138 15.74 24.64 -13.06
N ALA A 139 15.29 23.97 -14.11
CA ALA A 139 14.40 22.82 -14.01
C ALA A 139 15.08 21.63 -13.32
N ILE A 140 16.34 21.34 -13.69
CA ILE A 140 17.12 20.26 -13.05
C ILE A 140 17.30 20.55 -11.55
N ALA A 141 17.65 21.79 -11.18
CA ALA A 141 17.77 22.20 -9.78
C ALA A 141 16.43 22.10 -9.03
N ALA A 142 15.32 22.45 -9.66
CA ALA A 142 13.99 22.28 -9.08
C ALA A 142 13.65 20.80 -8.84
N VAL A 143 13.99 19.92 -9.79
CA VAL A 143 13.85 18.47 -9.60
C VAL A 143 14.74 17.98 -8.45
N GLU A 144 16.00 18.41 -8.37
CA GLU A 144 16.92 18.04 -7.29
C GLU A 144 16.42 18.49 -5.91
N SER A 145 15.75 19.65 -5.84
CA SER A 145 15.18 20.16 -4.59
C SER A 145 14.08 19.27 -4.01
N LEU A 146 13.45 18.43 -4.85
CA LEU A 146 12.52 17.40 -4.40
C LEU A 146 13.23 16.19 -3.79
N GLN A 147 14.56 16.18 -3.76
CA GLN A 147 15.42 15.08 -3.30
C GLN A 147 14.99 13.73 -3.88
N PRO A 148 15.06 13.53 -5.22
CA PRO A 148 14.59 12.32 -5.88
C PRO A 148 15.56 11.13 -5.68
N TYR A 149 16.11 11.00 -4.49
CA TYR A 149 17.05 9.98 -4.07
C TYR A 149 16.80 9.60 -2.60
N ILE A 150 17.48 8.54 -2.16
CA ILE A 150 17.36 8.03 -0.79
C ILE A 150 17.80 9.11 0.19
N SER A 151 16.85 9.55 1.00
CA SER A 151 17.09 10.37 2.19
C SER A 151 16.07 9.97 3.25
N GLU A 152 16.38 10.27 4.51
CA GLU A 152 15.45 10.04 5.63
C GLU A 152 14.11 10.77 5.42
N ASN A 153 14.14 11.88 4.68
CA ASN A 153 12.98 12.74 4.41
C ASN A 153 12.21 12.36 3.13
N ASN A 154 12.71 11.41 2.30
CA ASN A 154 12.08 11.07 1.03
C ASN A 154 12.03 9.56 0.74
N LEU A 155 11.43 8.83 1.66
CA LEU A 155 11.16 7.39 1.50
C LEU A 155 10.06 7.11 0.45
N GLN A 156 9.19 8.08 0.18
CA GLN A 156 8.03 7.93 -0.70
C GLN A 156 8.45 7.77 -2.16
N MET A 157 9.41 8.56 -2.66
CA MET A 157 9.92 8.44 -4.04
C MET A 157 10.51 7.05 -4.29
N GLN A 158 11.28 6.54 -3.33
CA GLN A 158 11.81 5.19 -3.42
C GLN A 158 10.73 4.12 -3.42
N LEU A 159 9.71 4.27 -2.57
CA LEU A 159 8.60 3.32 -2.52
C LEU A 159 7.93 3.26 -3.89
N ILE A 160 7.64 4.41 -4.51
CA ILE A 160 7.05 4.46 -5.86
C ILE A 160 7.92 3.71 -6.87
N GLN A 161 9.23 4.00 -6.92
CA GLN A 161 10.13 3.37 -7.87
C GLN A 161 10.30 1.87 -7.63
N LYS A 162 10.41 1.46 -6.36
CA LYS A 162 10.51 0.04 -5.96
C LYS A 162 9.24 -0.71 -6.32
N MET A 163 8.07 -0.20 -5.94
CA MET A 163 6.79 -0.86 -6.18
C MET A 163 6.46 -0.93 -7.68
N ASN A 164 6.68 0.15 -8.43
CA ASN A 164 6.55 0.15 -9.88
C ASN A 164 7.46 -0.90 -10.53
N ASN A 165 8.74 -1.00 -10.13
CA ASN A 165 9.66 -1.98 -10.72
C ASN A 165 9.32 -3.41 -10.31
N PHE A 166 8.85 -3.59 -9.08
CA PHE A 166 8.45 -4.89 -8.56
C PHE A 166 7.25 -5.44 -9.34
N ASP A 167 6.22 -4.62 -9.51
CA ASP A 167 5.02 -4.96 -10.28
C ASP A 167 5.32 -5.21 -11.77
N LYS A 168 6.19 -4.40 -12.38
CA LYS A 168 6.60 -4.56 -13.79
C LYS A 168 7.41 -5.80 -14.10
N HIS A 169 8.31 -6.20 -13.20
CA HIS A 169 9.41 -7.10 -13.56
C HIS A 169 9.58 -8.31 -12.66
N ARG A 170 9.00 -8.32 -11.47
CA ARG A 170 9.26 -9.37 -10.48
C ARG A 170 8.03 -10.21 -10.21
N MET A 171 6.91 -9.57 -9.87
CA MET A 171 5.66 -10.24 -9.55
C MET A 171 4.56 -9.20 -9.36
N ILE A 172 3.33 -9.60 -9.69
CA ILE A 172 2.13 -8.89 -9.22
C ILE A 172 2.26 -8.75 -7.70
N ILE A 173 2.06 -7.53 -7.19
CA ILE A 173 2.21 -7.23 -5.75
C ILE A 173 1.33 -8.20 -4.97
N PRO A 174 1.90 -9.17 -4.23
CA PRO A 174 1.12 -10.25 -3.65
C PRO A 174 0.25 -9.68 -2.54
N LEU A 175 -1.06 -9.74 -2.74
CA LEU A 175 -2.04 -9.44 -1.71
C LEU A 175 -2.20 -10.65 -0.79
N VAL A 176 -1.13 -11.02 -0.10
CA VAL A 176 -1.35 -11.69 1.18
C VAL A 176 -1.94 -10.58 2.03
N ALA A 177 -3.24 -10.64 2.29
CA ALA A 177 -3.88 -9.80 3.29
C ALA A 177 -3.17 -10.11 4.62
N GLY A 178 -2.06 -9.41 4.84
CA GLY A 178 -1.29 -9.46 6.06
C GLY A 178 -2.15 -8.79 7.09
N THR A 179 -3.05 -9.55 7.70
CA THR A 179 -3.67 -9.19 8.96
C THR A 179 -2.52 -9.00 9.94
N LYS A 180 -2.06 -7.75 10.07
CA LYS A 180 -1.05 -7.35 11.07
C LYS A 180 -1.51 -7.76 12.47
N SER A 181 -2.81 -7.84 12.67
CA SER A 181 -3.43 -8.44 13.83
C SER A 181 -4.69 -9.19 13.44
N ILE A 182 -4.97 -10.27 14.18
CA ILE A 182 -6.28 -10.90 14.23
C ILE A 182 -6.97 -10.33 15.46
N GLY A 183 -8.15 -9.75 15.25
CA GLY A 183 -9.03 -9.31 16.34
C GLY A 183 -9.97 -10.44 16.72
N PHE A 184 -10.12 -10.69 18.02
CA PHE A 184 -11.21 -11.51 18.56
C PHE A 184 -11.67 -10.90 19.87
N ASN A 185 -12.94 -11.08 20.20
CA ASN A 185 -13.47 -10.68 21.50
C ASN A 185 -13.60 -11.94 22.38
N PRO A 186 -12.78 -12.08 23.43
CA PRO A 186 -12.80 -13.25 24.30
C PRO A 186 -13.76 -13.14 25.48
N SER A 187 -14.58 -12.07 25.55
CA SER A 187 -15.42 -11.77 26.72
C SER A 187 -16.31 -12.95 27.10
N ASP A 188 -16.91 -13.65 26.13
CA ASP A 188 -17.74 -14.83 26.40
C ASP A 188 -16.91 -15.97 27.03
N ALA A 189 -15.74 -16.28 26.46
CA ALA A 189 -14.87 -17.35 26.95
C ALA A 189 -14.30 -17.05 28.35
N PHE A 190 -14.06 -15.79 28.68
CA PHE A 190 -13.59 -15.38 30.00
C PHE A 190 -14.74 -15.22 31.01
N SER A 191 -15.95 -14.89 30.56
CA SER A 191 -17.12 -14.85 31.42
C SER A 191 -17.50 -16.25 31.90
N ASP A 192 -17.45 -17.24 31.00
CA ASP A 192 -17.59 -18.66 31.34
C ASP A 192 -16.49 -19.12 32.32
N PHE A 193 -15.29 -18.55 32.20
CA PHE A 193 -14.15 -18.86 33.05
C PHE A 193 -14.28 -18.31 34.48
N PHE A 194 -14.69 -17.05 34.63
CA PHE A 194 -14.78 -16.38 35.93
C PHE A 194 -16.14 -16.54 36.62
N GLY A 195 -17.16 -17.04 35.91
CA GLY A 195 -18.52 -17.18 36.46
C GLY A 195 -19.25 -15.84 36.63
N GLU A 196 -18.69 -14.77 36.08
CA GLU A 196 -19.26 -13.43 36.03
C GLU A 196 -18.93 -12.79 34.68
N TYR A 197 -19.76 -11.85 34.21
CA TYR A 197 -19.51 -11.20 32.92
C TYR A 197 -18.26 -10.33 32.97
N VAL A 198 -17.29 -10.60 32.10
CA VAL A 198 -16.06 -9.83 31.96
C VAL A 198 -15.97 -9.27 30.55
N ASP A 199 -16.16 -7.95 30.41
CA ASP A 199 -15.92 -7.24 29.15
C ASP A 199 -14.43 -6.98 28.96
N LEU A 200 -13.80 -7.77 28.09
CA LEU A 200 -12.41 -7.60 27.70
C LEU A 200 -12.25 -6.77 26.42
N GLY A 201 -13.35 -6.45 25.74
CA GLY A 201 -13.34 -5.82 24.44
C GLY A 201 -12.62 -6.64 23.36
N TRP A 202 -12.32 -5.99 22.23
CA TRP A 202 -11.57 -6.62 21.14
C TRP A 202 -10.08 -6.70 21.48
N ILE A 203 -9.55 -7.91 21.56
CA ILE A 203 -8.11 -8.16 21.65
C ILE A 203 -7.55 -8.31 20.25
N HIS A 204 -6.57 -7.48 19.91
CA HIS A 204 -5.81 -7.59 18.67
C HIS A 204 -4.48 -8.27 18.95
N MET A 205 -4.27 -9.45 18.36
CA MET A 205 -3.01 -10.17 18.47
C MET A 205 -2.25 -10.15 17.16
N THR A 206 -0.97 -9.79 17.22
CA THR A 206 -0.02 -10.05 16.13
C THR A 206 0.25 -11.55 16.10
N PRO A 207 0.00 -12.28 15.00
CA PRO A 207 0.25 -13.72 14.92
C PRO A 207 1.69 -14.01 15.35
N ARG A 208 1.87 -14.88 16.35
CA ARG A 208 3.18 -15.02 17.03
C ARG A 208 4.26 -15.65 16.15
N GLU A 209 3.92 -16.28 15.03
CA GLU A 209 4.86 -16.78 14.04
C GLU A 209 4.14 -17.07 12.70
N ARG A 210 4.53 -16.36 11.64
CA ARG A 210 4.69 -16.80 10.23
C ARG A 210 3.64 -17.67 9.48
N GLN A 211 2.49 -18.05 10.02
CA GLN A 211 1.49 -18.82 9.26
C GLN A 211 0.61 -17.90 8.41
N LEU A 212 1.22 -17.39 7.33
CA LEU A 212 0.49 -16.78 6.23
C LEU A 212 0.76 -17.60 4.95
N PRO A 213 -0.27 -17.93 4.16
CA PRO A 213 -1.70 -17.66 4.40
C PRO A 213 -2.25 -18.49 5.56
N LEU A 214 -3.26 -17.94 6.27
CA LEU A 214 -4.03 -18.70 7.25
C LEU A 214 -4.93 -19.70 6.53
N ASN A 215 -5.09 -20.88 7.11
CA ASN A 215 -6.03 -21.89 6.67
C ASN A 215 -7.09 -22.12 7.73
N VAL A 216 -8.28 -22.53 7.30
CA VAL A 216 -9.32 -23.00 8.22
C VAL A 216 -8.76 -24.16 9.05
N GLY A 217 -8.87 -24.04 10.37
CA GLY A 217 -8.32 -24.99 11.34
C GLY A 217 -6.98 -24.59 11.95
N ASP A 218 -6.32 -23.52 11.49
CA ASP A 218 -5.07 -23.05 12.10
C ASP A 218 -5.30 -22.57 13.54
N ARG A 219 -4.37 -22.93 14.44
CA ARG A 219 -4.39 -22.49 15.86
C ARG A 219 -3.85 -21.07 15.94
N VAL A 220 -4.64 -20.16 16.50
CA VAL A 220 -4.27 -18.75 16.62
C VAL A 220 -3.78 -18.43 18.04
N PHE A 221 -4.43 -19.01 19.05
CA PHE A 221 -4.10 -18.78 20.46
C PHE A 221 -4.57 -19.94 21.34
N GLY A 222 -3.91 -20.19 22.46
CA GLY A 222 -4.30 -21.24 23.40
C GLY A 222 -4.06 -20.84 24.85
N ILE A 223 -4.99 -21.22 25.74
CA ILE A 223 -4.91 -21.08 27.19
C ILE A 223 -4.81 -22.48 27.77
N ALA A 224 -3.69 -22.78 28.43
CA ALA A 224 -3.44 -24.09 29.01
C ALA A 224 -4.46 -24.41 30.11
N LYS A 225 -4.86 -25.68 30.23
CA LYS A 225 -5.79 -26.13 31.28
C LYS A 225 -5.37 -25.68 32.70
N GLY A 226 -4.10 -25.84 33.05
CA GLY A 226 -3.58 -25.48 34.37
C GLY A 226 -3.45 -23.98 34.64
N ALA A 227 -3.68 -23.11 33.65
CA ALA A 227 -3.86 -21.68 33.85
C ALA A 227 -5.32 -21.30 34.13
N ARG A 228 -6.23 -22.29 34.01
CA ARG A 228 -7.68 -22.18 34.27
C ARG A 228 -8.10 -22.90 35.57
N GLU A 229 -7.16 -23.42 36.33
CA GLU A 229 -7.38 -24.07 37.64
C GLU A 229 -6.66 -23.26 38.72
#